data_AF-A0A1F6TKY7-F1
#
_entry.id   AF-A0A1F6TKY7-F1
#
_cell.length_a   1.000
_cell.length_b   1.000
_cell.length_c   1.000
_cell.angle_alpha   90.00
_cell.angle_beta   90.00
_cell.angle_gamma   90.00
#
_symmetry.space_group_name_H-M   'P 1'
#
loop_
_entity.id
_entity.type
_entity.pdbx_description
1 polymer ?
#
loop_
_entity_poly.entity_id
_entity_poly.type
_entity_poly.pdbx_seq_one_letter_code
_entity_poly.pdbx_strand_id
1 'polypeptide(L)'
;MALPDPARDTGHGALLALAVGLAERPNPTESAYEALTALNNSYYAAPHDWGLKHALNESFTAADRAVRSGSSSPRAAALTALVLRGRRWAVAHAGHTRVWLMRGQRIKLLTRDHIEPRPLRGREVINACGLGEAVTTDLACDELQENDVFALTSEGVHEALDSATILACLLPDIPAQSMAETLTQKALAAGGRGLVSACVARIEQLPAETEADLDQGVAALPVVPPPQLGDTIDGFRVLDFIHKSSQYRLYKAVDQESGETVALKFPNPRFGDDPAFAERFLHEEWIGKRVTSDHLIPILALKQGRRTALYSVLAHREGENLAHRLARKQTLALDEVVSLGRQLLAALDQLHSQGVIHRDIRPKNLLFDKRPARLYLLGLGSSQAARPLEAERDTGDAGSRINYLAPEVLAGGEPTVPSDIYSAGVTLYRLLSGRYPYGKLASATRSEAGEFTPPSRHRPDTPPWLDEALTRACARDPAARFRSAAEFAEALDAPRATAPAHPGASAPLSTRAEWRPWEILSILAVVAGLLIYLVLTLKR
;
A
#
# COMPACT_ATOMS: atom_id res chain seq x y z
N MET A 1 -19.79 12.43 5.29
CA MET A 1 -19.20 13.35 4.30
C MET A 1 -17.83 13.75 4.78
N ALA A 2 -16.89 14.00 3.88
CA ALA A 2 -15.65 14.70 4.18
C ALA A 2 -15.80 16.13 3.63
N LEU A 3 -15.53 17.11 4.49
CA LEU A 3 -15.54 18.53 4.12
C LEU A 3 -14.11 19.07 4.22
N PRO A 4 -13.79 20.17 3.51
CA PRO A 4 -12.49 20.80 3.61
C PRO A 4 -12.21 21.21 5.06
N ASP A 5 -11.02 20.90 5.55
CA ASP A 5 -10.55 21.33 6.86
C ASP A 5 -9.53 22.46 6.65
N PRO A 6 -9.87 23.71 7.00
CA PRO A 6 -8.95 24.85 6.85
C PRO A 6 -7.63 24.65 7.59
N ALA A 7 -7.60 23.87 8.68
CA ALA A 7 -6.39 23.58 9.43
C ALA A 7 -5.43 22.63 8.67
N ARG A 8 -5.90 21.96 7.63
CA ARG A 8 -5.13 21.05 6.76
C ARG A 8 -4.78 21.65 5.41
N ASP A 9 -5.08 22.93 5.17
CA ASP A 9 -4.75 23.59 3.90
C ASP A 9 -3.23 23.72 3.76
N THR A 10 -2.69 22.76 3.02
CA THR A 10 -1.27 22.59 2.74
C THR A 10 -0.95 22.95 1.29
N GLY A 11 -1.90 23.51 0.53
CA GLY A 11 -1.76 23.71 -0.93
C GLY A 11 -2.29 22.54 -1.78
N HIS A 12 -2.96 21.56 -1.14
CA HIS A 12 -3.71 20.50 -1.81
C HIS A 12 -5.10 20.96 -2.31
N GLY A 13 -5.56 22.14 -1.88
CA GLY A 13 -6.90 22.62 -2.18
C GLY A 13 -7.97 21.97 -1.31
N ALA A 14 -9.23 22.11 -1.73
CA ALA A 14 -10.40 21.68 -0.97
C ALA A 14 -10.92 20.34 -1.48
N LEU A 15 -10.84 19.30 -0.63
CA LEU A 15 -11.48 18.00 -0.87
C LEU A 15 -12.89 17.97 -0.24
N LEU A 16 -13.90 17.66 -1.07
CA LEU A 16 -15.26 17.35 -0.65
C LEU A 16 -15.58 15.92 -1.07
N ALA A 17 -16.11 15.10 -0.16
CA ALA A 17 -16.47 13.74 -0.50
C ALA A 17 -17.76 13.26 0.17
N LEU A 18 -18.51 12.44 -0.56
CA LEU A 18 -19.73 11.78 -0.11
C LEU A 18 -19.59 10.28 -0.30
N ALA A 19 -19.86 9.52 0.75
CA ALA A 19 -19.88 8.06 0.71
C ALA A 19 -21.20 7.53 1.27
N VAL A 20 -21.69 6.44 0.67
CA VAL A 20 -22.91 5.73 1.07
C VAL A 20 -22.61 4.24 1.11
N GLY A 21 -22.78 3.64 2.28
CA GLY A 21 -22.61 2.19 2.45
C GLY A 21 -23.70 1.42 1.72
N LEU A 22 -23.35 0.32 1.06
CA LEU A 22 -24.33 -0.50 0.35
C LEU A 22 -25.15 -1.30 1.36
N ALA A 23 -26.47 -1.08 1.39
CA ALA A 23 -27.37 -1.68 2.38
C ALA A 23 -27.39 -3.22 2.36
N GLU A 24 -27.08 -3.83 1.21
CA GLU A 24 -27.00 -5.29 1.04
C GLU A 24 -25.70 -5.90 1.60
N ARG A 25 -24.78 -5.07 2.12
CA ARG A 25 -23.48 -5.49 2.66
C ARG A 25 -23.43 -5.26 4.18
N PRO A 26 -22.60 -6.03 4.91
CA PRO A 26 -22.43 -5.85 6.34
C PRO A 26 -21.82 -4.46 6.64
N ASN A 27 -22.16 -3.92 7.81
CA ASN A 27 -21.63 -2.64 8.34
C ASN A 27 -21.56 -1.50 7.30
N PRO A 28 -22.68 -1.12 6.65
CA PRO A 28 -22.66 -0.13 5.58
C PRO A 28 -22.15 1.24 6.06
N THR A 29 -22.58 1.69 7.24
CA THR A 29 -22.13 2.97 7.84
C THR A 29 -20.64 3.00 8.07
N GLU A 30 -20.08 1.91 8.61
CA GLU A 30 -18.66 1.77 8.87
C GLU A 30 -17.86 1.79 7.56
N SER A 31 -18.37 1.13 6.52
CA SER A 31 -17.76 1.08 5.18
C SER A 31 -17.67 2.47 4.55
N ALA A 32 -18.73 3.27 4.66
CA ALA A 32 -18.71 4.65 4.20
C ALA A 32 -17.73 5.53 4.99
N TYR A 33 -17.68 5.35 6.32
CA TYR A 33 -16.76 6.10 7.19
C TYR A 33 -15.29 5.78 6.89
N GLU A 34 -14.98 4.51 6.73
CA GLU A 34 -13.63 4.02 6.41
C GLU A 34 -13.17 4.50 5.04
N ALA A 35 -14.04 4.42 4.02
CA ALA A 35 -13.77 4.97 2.69
C ALA A 35 -13.43 6.47 2.74
N LEU A 36 -14.24 7.27 3.45
CA LEU A 36 -14.01 8.71 3.59
C LEU A 36 -12.71 9.01 4.34
N THR A 37 -12.44 8.30 5.43
CA THR A 37 -11.25 8.51 6.26
C THR A 37 -9.97 8.17 5.49
N ALA A 38 -9.97 7.03 4.79
CA ALA A 38 -8.85 6.59 3.98
C ALA A 38 -8.61 7.55 2.80
N LEU A 39 -9.66 7.94 2.06
CA LEU A 39 -9.57 8.93 0.99
C LEU A 39 -8.96 10.24 1.50
N ASN A 40 -9.51 10.79 2.59
CA ASN A 40 -9.11 12.07 3.14
C ASN A 40 -7.65 12.08 3.60
N ASN A 41 -7.24 11.07 4.38
CA ASN A 41 -5.86 10.95 4.85
C ASN A 41 -4.89 10.71 3.69
N SER A 42 -5.30 9.93 2.69
CA SER A 42 -4.48 9.60 1.54
C SER A 42 -4.27 10.80 0.61
N TYR A 43 -5.29 11.64 0.45
CA TYR A 43 -5.24 12.81 -0.43
C TYR A 43 -4.32 13.90 0.12
N TYR A 44 -4.46 14.26 1.40
CA TYR A 44 -3.61 15.27 2.02
C TYR A 44 -2.19 14.79 2.33
N ALA A 45 -1.93 13.48 2.27
CA ALA A 45 -0.58 12.92 2.33
C ALA A 45 0.14 12.93 0.97
N ALA A 46 -0.54 13.30 -0.11
CA ALA A 46 0.05 13.24 -1.43
C ALA A 46 1.19 14.25 -1.64
N PRO A 47 2.17 13.97 -2.52
CA PRO A 47 3.08 15.00 -2.98
C PRO A 47 2.33 16.13 -3.69
N HIS A 48 2.65 17.38 -3.35
CA HIS A 48 2.05 18.55 -4.01
C HIS A 48 2.27 18.57 -5.53
N ASP A 49 3.37 17.96 -6.00
CA ASP A 49 3.75 17.88 -7.41
C ASP A 49 2.91 16.87 -8.19
N TRP A 50 2.10 16.05 -7.51
CA TRP A 50 1.16 15.19 -8.20
C TRP A 50 0.08 16.00 -8.90
N GLY A 51 -0.13 15.65 -10.17
CA GLY A 51 -1.29 16.12 -10.92
C GLY A 51 -2.58 15.76 -10.18
N LEU A 52 -3.55 16.66 -10.26
CA LEU A 52 -4.81 16.56 -9.50
C LEU A 52 -5.53 15.22 -9.72
N LYS A 53 -5.60 14.76 -10.98
CA LYS A 53 -6.18 13.46 -11.36
C LYS A 53 -5.46 12.28 -10.73
N HIS A 54 -4.13 12.29 -10.75
CA HIS A 54 -3.32 11.18 -10.22
C HIS A 54 -3.46 11.09 -8.70
N ALA A 55 -3.34 12.22 -7.99
CA ALA A 55 -3.52 12.25 -6.54
C ALA A 55 -4.90 11.78 -6.10
N LEU A 56 -5.94 12.17 -6.83
CA LEU A 56 -7.30 11.75 -6.55
C LEU A 56 -7.51 10.26 -6.83
N ASN A 57 -7.00 9.73 -7.95
CA ASN A 57 -7.09 8.31 -8.29
C ASN A 57 -6.39 7.40 -7.28
N GLU A 58 -5.17 7.74 -6.88
CA GLU A 58 -4.41 6.96 -5.87
C GLU A 58 -5.09 7.00 -4.50
N SER A 59 -5.68 8.14 -4.14
CA SER A 59 -6.45 8.27 -2.90
C SER A 59 -7.75 7.46 -2.94
N PHE A 60 -8.40 7.39 -4.10
CA PHE A 60 -9.58 6.55 -4.30
C PHE A 60 -9.24 5.06 -4.20
N THR A 61 -8.11 4.65 -4.78
CA THR A 61 -7.58 3.29 -4.67
C THR A 61 -7.25 2.94 -3.21
N ALA A 62 -6.70 3.88 -2.43
CA ALA A 62 -6.48 3.68 -1.01
C ALA A 62 -7.79 3.47 -0.23
N ALA A 63 -8.84 4.22 -0.57
CA ALA A 63 -10.17 4.05 0.04
C ALA A 63 -10.78 2.68 -0.27
N ASP A 64 -10.69 2.22 -1.51
CA ASP A 64 -11.13 0.87 -1.93
C ASP A 64 -10.42 -0.24 -1.15
N ARG A 65 -9.09 -0.15 -1.00
CA ARG A 65 -8.32 -1.12 -0.19
C ARG A 65 -8.72 -1.10 1.27
N ALA A 66 -8.91 0.07 1.88
CA ALA A 66 -9.28 0.20 3.28
C ALA A 66 -10.60 -0.55 3.57
N VAL A 67 -11.66 -0.26 2.80
CA VAL A 67 -12.96 -0.92 2.92
C VAL A 67 -12.85 -2.44 2.76
N ARG A 68 -11.97 -2.91 1.88
CA ARG A 68 -11.74 -4.35 1.66
C ARG A 68 -10.98 -5.02 2.82
N SER A 69 -10.05 -4.31 3.44
CA SER A 69 -9.20 -4.85 4.51
C SER A 69 -9.88 -4.90 5.89
N GLY A 70 -10.95 -4.13 6.10
CA GLY A 70 -11.58 -3.93 7.41
C GLY A 70 -12.44 -5.08 7.95
N SER A 71 -12.63 -6.19 7.24
CA SER A 71 -13.46 -7.32 7.74
C SER A 71 -13.25 -8.63 6.99
N SER A 72 -13.55 -9.75 7.65
CA SER A 72 -13.67 -11.08 7.01
C SER A 72 -14.88 -11.20 6.08
N SER A 73 -15.82 -10.25 6.12
CA SER A 73 -17.01 -10.22 5.26
C SER A 73 -16.95 -9.06 4.25
N PRO A 74 -17.42 -9.26 3.01
CA PRO A 74 -17.18 -8.32 1.93
C PRO A 74 -18.05 -7.06 2.07
N ARG A 75 -17.44 -6.00 2.62
CA ARG A 75 -18.00 -4.66 2.82
C ARG A 75 -17.90 -3.82 1.55
N ALA A 76 -18.83 -2.88 1.35
CA ALA A 76 -18.76 -1.97 0.20
C ALA A 76 -19.44 -0.62 0.46
N ALA A 77 -18.92 0.42 -0.21
CA ALA A 77 -19.50 1.75 -0.19
C ALA A 77 -19.39 2.45 -1.56
N ALA A 78 -20.46 3.10 -1.99
CA ALA A 78 -20.40 4.09 -3.07
C ALA A 78 -19.63 5.31 -2.57
N LEU A 79 -18.72 5.85 -3.38
CA LEU A 79 -17.85 6.95 -3.00
C LEU A 79 -17.75 7.93 -4.17
N THR A 80 -17.85 9.21 -3.85
CA THR A 80 -17.58 10.31 -4.78
C THR A 80 -16.74 11.35 -4.08
N ALA A 81 -15.70 11.81 -4.77
CA ALA A 81 -14.79 12.84 -4.31
C ALA A 81 -14.70 13.94 -5.36
N LEU A 82 -14.86 15.19 -4.91
CA LEU A 82 -14.63 16.41 -5.68
C LEU A 82 -13.45 17.12 -5.03
N VAL A 83 -12.46 17.49 -5.83
CA VAL A 83 -11.37 18.35 -5.38
C VAL A 83 -11.38 19.64 -6.17
N LEU A 84 -11.24 20.75 -5.46
CA LEU A 84 -11.07 22.08 -6.00
C LEU A 84 -9.64 22.54 -5.65
N ARG A 85 -8.75 22.67 -6.63
CA ARG A 85 -7.35 23.04 -6.41
C ARG A 85 -6.89 24.04 -7.45
N GLY A 86 -6.43 25.21 -6.99
CA GLY A 86 -6.05 26.31 -7.87
C GLY A 86 -7.22 26.73 -8.75
N ARG A 87 -7.04 26.67 -10.07
CA ARG A 87 -8.07 26.99 -11.08
C ARG A 87 -8.69 25.75 -11.71
N ARG A 88 -8.53 24.57 -11.11
CA ARG A 88 -9.06 23.30 -11.64
C ARG A 88 -9.91 22.55 -10.63
N TRP A 89 -10.78 21.71 -11.16
CA TRP A 89 -11.48 20.71 -10.37
C TRP A 89 -11.25 19.31 -10.92
N ALA A 90 -11.33 18.32 -10.05
CA ALA A 90 -11.38 16.91 -10.43
C ALA A 90 -12.44 16.16 -9.63
N VAL A 91 -13.09 15.22 -10.30
CA VAL A 91 -14.05 14.29 -9.69
C VAL A 91 -13.53 12.86 -9.88
N ALA A 92 -13.58 12.08 -8.81
CA ALA A 92 -13.43 10.63 -8.83
C ALA A 92 -14.70 9.99 -8.27
N HIS A 93 -15.21 8.98 -8.96
CA HIS A 93 -16.51 8.40 -8.66
C HIS A 93 -16.54 6.88 -8.84
N ALA A 94 -17.20 6.20 -7.90
CA ALA A 94 -17.65 4.82 -8.03
C ALA A 94 -18.95 4.59 -7.23
N GLY A 95 -19.99 4.06 -7.87
CA GLY A 95 -21.26 3.73 -7.23
C GLY A 95 -22.41 4.61 -7.72
N HIS A 96 -23.20 5.16 -6.80
CA HIS A 96 -24.47 5.83 -7.12
C HIS A 96 -24.65 7.19 -6.43
N THR A 97 -23.58 7.77 -5.90
CA THR A 97 -23.59 9.18 -5.46
C THR A 97 -23.32 10.10 -6.64
N ARG A 98 -23.85 11.32 -6.65
CA ARG A 98 -23.77 12.20 -7.82
C ARG A 98 -23.06 13.52 -7.56
N VAL A 99 -22.33 14.04 -8.54
CA VAL A 99 -21.84 15.43 -8.56
C VAL A 99 -22.50 16.21 -9.69
N TRP A 100 -23.06 17.36 -9.35
CA TRP A 100 -23.63 18.31 -10.29
C TRP A 100 -22.74 19.54 -10.34
N LEU A 101 -22.53 20.08 -11.55
CA LEU A 101 -21.93 21.40 -11.77
C LEU A 101 -22.99 22.31 -12.34
N MET A 102 -23.22 23.43 -11.65
CA MET A 102 -24.01 24.54 -12.15
C MET A 102 -23.08 25.69 -12.54
N ARG A 103 -23.22 26.12 -13.80
CA ARG A 103 -22.45 27.21 -14.39
C ARG A 103 -23.42 28.11 -15.14
N GLY A 104 -23.62 29.32 -14.62
CA GLY A 104 -24.70 30.20 -15.06
C GLY A 104 -26.08 29.57 -14.83
N GLN A 105 -26.89 29.43 -15.88
CA GLN A 105 -28.25 28.86 -15.80
C GLN A 105 -28.32 27.41 -16.31
N ARG A 106 -27.20 26.69 -16.31
CA ARG A 106 -27.11 25.32 -16.79
C ARG A 106 -26.58 24.42 -15.69
N ILE A 107 -27.19 23.25 -15.55
CA ILE A 107 -26.71 22.16 -14.70
C ILE A 107 -26.18 21.03 -15.57
N LYS A 108 -25.03 20.48 -15.19
CA LYS A 108 -24.39 19.33 -15.82
C LYS A 108 -24.13 18.27 -14.74
N LEU A 109 -24.58 17.05 -14.99
CA LEU A 109 -24.18 15.91 -14.17
C LEU A 109 -22.77 15.48 -14.56
N LEU A 110 -21.86 15.38 -13.59
CA LEU A 110 -20.45 15.04 -13.82
C LEU A 110 -20.12 13.55 -13.59
N THR A 111 -21.01 12.83 -12.91
CA THR A 111 -20.84 11.41 -12.57
C THR A 111 -21.84 10.53 -13.34
N ARG A 112 -21.57 9.23 -13.39
CA ARG A 112 -22.48 8.24 -13.96
C ARG A 112 -22.71 7.14 -12.94
N ASP A 113 -23.97 6.85 -12.65
CA ASP A 113 -24.31 5.76 -11.74
C ASP A 113 -23.86 4.40 -12.28
N HIS A 114 -23.21 3.63 -11.41
CA HIS A 114 -22.78 2.25 -11.66
C HIS A 114 -23.82 1.25 -11.16
N ILE A 115 -25.03 1.38 -11.69
CA ILE A 115 -26.16 0.52 -11.37
C ILE A 115 -26.61 -0.23 -12.62
N GLU A 116 -26.80 -1.54 -12.51
CA GLU A 116 -27.46 -2.36 -13.54
C GLU A 116 -28.85 -2.82 -13.09
N PRO A 117 -29.85 -2.80 -13.99
CA PRO A 117 -31.12 -3.44 -13.74
C PRO A 117 -30.95 -4.96 -13.75
N ARG A 118 -31.35 -5.62 -12.67
CA ARG A 118 -31.41 -7.07 -12.55
C ARG A 118 -32.85 -7.57 -12.66
N PRO A 119 -33.12 -8.57 -13.52
CA PRO A 119 -34.42 -9.23 -13.54
C PRO A 119 -34.79 -9.72 -12.13
N LEU A 120 -36.00 -9.40 -11.66
CA LEU A 120 -36.57 -9.84 -10.38
C LEU A 120 -35.90 -9.31 -9.09
N ARG A 121 -34.67 -8.79 -9.13
CA ARG A 121 -33.94 -8.24 -7.96
C ARG A 121 -33.86 -6.71 -7.93
N GLY A 122 -34.40 -6.03 -8.93
CA GLY A 122 -34.41 -4.56 -8.96
C GLY A 122 -33.10 -4.01 -9.52
N ARG A 123 -32.44 -3.12 -8.78
CA ARG A 123 -31.22 -2.42 -9.19
C ARG A 123 -30.05 -2.92 -8.38
N GLU A 124 -28.96 -3.33 -9.03
CA GLU A 124 -27.73 -3.78 -8.36
C GLU A 124 -26.59 -2.81 -8.66
N VAL A 125 -25.85 -2.42 -7.64
CA VAL A 125 -24.61 -1.64 -7.79
C VAL A 125 -23.52 -2.57 -8.29
N ILE A 126 -22.93 -2.28 -9.46
CA ILE A 126 -21.94 -3.13 -10.11
C ILE A 126 -20.49 -2.67 -9.90
N ASN A 127 -20.30 -1.44 -9.41
CA ASN A 127 -18.99 -0.91 -9.10
C ASN A 127 -19.06 0.04 -7.90
N ALA A 128 -18.24 -0.21 -6.89
CA ALA A 128 -18.16 0.55 -5.64
C ALA A 128 -16.86 0.14 -4.90
N CYS A 129 -16.40 0.98 -3.97
CA CYS A 129 -15.25 0.64 -3.12
C CYS A 129 -15.54 -0.63 -2.32
N GLY A 130 -14.63 -1.59 -2.32
CA GLY A 130 -14.74 -2.87 -1.62
C GLY A 130 -15.61 -3.94 -2.29
N LEU A 131 -16.28 -3.62 -3.41
CA LEU A 131 -17.25 -4.54 -4.04
C LEU A 131 -16.60 -5.70 -4.80
N GLY A 132 -15.45 -5.45 -5.45
CA GLY A 132 -14.70 -6.42 -6.25
C GLY A 132 -13.21 -6.44 -5.91
N GLU A 133 -12.39 -7.04 -6.79
CA GLU A 133 -10.93 -7.10 -6.64
C GLU A 133 -10.23 -5.75 -6.79
N ALA A 134 -10.81 -4.85 -7.58
CA ALA A 134 -10.37 -3.47 -7.72
C ALA A 134 -11.57 -2.61 -8.13
N VAL A 135 -11.64 -1.38 -7.61
CA VAL A 135 -12.63 -0.39 -8.06
C VAL A 135 -12.23 0.21 -9.40
N THR A 136 -13.17 0.30 -10.34
CA THR A 136 -12.98 1.11 -11.55
C THR A 136 -13.37 2.54 -11.22
N THR A 137 -12.45 3.51 -11.34
CA THR A 137 -12.73 4.90 -10.95
C THR A 137 -13.08 5.73 -12.19
N ASP A 138 -14.27 6.34 -12.18
CA ASP A 138 -14.63 7.35 -13.18
C ASP A 138 -13.95 8.67 -12.80
N LEU A 139 -13.03 9.14 -13.64
CA LEU A 139 -12.28 10.37 -13.42
C LEU A 139 -12.66 11.44 -14.44
N ALA A 140 -12.98 12.63 -13.94
CA ALA A 140 -13.16 13.83 -14.76
C ALA A 140 -12.35 14.99 -14.16
N CYS A 141 -11.82 15.86 -15.00
CA CYS A 141 -11.27 17.13 -14.55
C CYS A 141 -11.50 18.21 -15.61
N ASP A 142 -11.59 19.45 -15.18
CA ASP A 142 -11.76 20.61 -16.05
C ASP A 142 -11.36 21.88 -15.28
N GLU A 143 -11.48 23.03 -15.94
CA GLU A 143 -11.21 24.34 -15.35
C GLU A 143 -12.39 24.84 -14.51
N LEU A 144 -12.05 25.50 -13.41
CA LEU A 144 -12.98 26.24 -12.57
C LEU A 144 -13.30 27.60 -13.20
N GLN A 145 -14.53 28.06 -12.97
CA GLN A 145 -14.96 29.41 -13.24
C GLN A 145 -15.50 30.04 -11.94
N GLU A 146 -15.34 31.35 -11.81
CA GLU A 146 -15.99 32.10 -10.74
C GLU A 146 -17.51 31.93 -10.84
N ASN A 147 -18.15 31.78 -9.69
CA ASN A 147 -19.57 31.46 -9.53
C ASN A 147 -19.99 30.05 -9.96
N ASP A 148 -19.05 29.15 -10.27
CA ASP A 148 -19.37 27.74 -10.35
C ASP A 148 -19.96 27.25 -9.01
N VAL A 149 -21.03 26.47 -9.09
CA VAL A 149 -21.63 25.80 -7.93
C VAL A 149 -21.61 24.30 -8.16
N PHE A 150 -20.92 23.59 -7.28
CA PHE A 150 -20.91 22.13 -7.25
C PHE A 150 -21.87 21.63 -6.18
N ALA A 151 -22.60 20.56 -6.47
CA ALA A 151 -23.43 19.86 -5.49
C ALA A 151 -23.16 18.36 -5.53
N LEU A 152 -22.77 17.78 -4.40
CA LEU A 152 -22.68 16.33 -4.19
C LEU A 152 -23.99 15.87 -3.55
N THR A 153 -24.65 14.86 -4.10
CA THR A 153 -25.94 14.38 -3.59
C THR A 153 -26.01 12.87 -3.44
N SER A 154 -26.66 12.41 -2.37
CA SER A 154 -26.99 11.00 -2.15
C SER A 154 -28.25 10.59 -2.92
N GLU A 155 -28.48 9.28 -3.06
CA GLU A 155 -29.65 8.68 -3.72
C GLU A 155 -30.97 9.30 -3.24
N GLY A 156 -31.15 9.43 -1.93
CA GLY A 156 -32.36 10.01 -1.34
C GLY A 156 -32.67 11.45 -1.77
N VAL A 157 -31.69 12.18 -2.31
CA VAL A 157 -31.91 13.52 -2.89
C VAL A 157 -32.24 13.43 -4.38
N HIS A 158 -31.39 12.78 -5.18
CA HIS A 158 -31.50 12.83 -6.64
C HIS A 158 -32.48 11.81 -7.25
N GLU A 159 -33.02 10.89 -6.44
CA GLU A 159 -34.21 10.11 -6.82
C GLU A 159 -35.51 10.85 -6.50
N ALA A 160 -35.50 11.72 -5.48
CA ALA A 160 -36.68 12.49 -5.07
C ALA A 160 -36.86 13.79 -5.87
N LEU A 161 -35.76 14.39 -6.35
CA LEU A 161 -35.74 15.67 -7.05
C LEU A 161 -35.23 15.51 -8.48
N ASP A 162 -35.92 16.11 -9.44
CA ASP A 162 -35.46 16.19 -10.82
C ASP A 162 -34.37 17.27 -11.01
N SER A 163 -33.71 17.27 -12.17
CA SER A 163 -32.61 18.19 -12.45
C SER A 163 -33.03 19.67 -12.42
N ALA A 164 -34.28 19.97 -12.78
CA ALA A 164 -34.82 21.32 -12.74
C ALA A 164 -35.00 21.82 -11.30
N THR A 165 -35.52 20.96 -10.42
CA THR A 165 -35.69 21.27 -9.00
C THR A 165 -34.34 21.43 -8.31
N ILE A 166 -33.36 20.56 -8.62
CA ILE A 166 -32.00 20.69 -8.12
C ILE A 166 -31.40 22.04 -8.55
N LEU A 167 -31.48 22.40 -9.84
CA LEU A 167 -31.00 23.68 -10.35
C LEU A 167 -31.64 24.87 -9.63
N ALA A 168 -32.96 24.82 -9.38
CA ALA A 168 -33.68 25.88 -8.68
C ALA A 168 -33.26 26.06 -7.21
N CYS A 169 -32.59 25.07 -6.61
CA CYS A 169 -32.05 25.16 -5.25
C CYS A 169 -30.63 25.75 -5.21
N LEU A 170 -29.92 25.78 -6.34
CA LEU A 170 -28.51 26.17 -6.43
C LEU A 170 -28.34 27.63 -6.89
N LEU A 171 -29.12 28.56 -6.35
CA LEU A 171 -29.14 29.95 -6.85
C LEU A 171 -27.84 30.72 -6.51
N PRO A 172 -27.21 31.45 -7.45
CA PRO A 172 -25.85 32.01 -7.26
C PRO A 172 -25.66 32.91 -6.03
N ASP A 173 -26.71 33.64 -5.64
CA ASP A 173 -26.67 34.64 -4.56
C ASP A 173 -26.94 34.06 -3.16
N ILE A 174 -27.20 32.76 -3.07
CA ILE A 174 -27.49 32.08 -1.81
C ILE A 174 -26.20 31.47 -1.24
N PRO A 175 -25.96 31.53 0.08
CA PRO A 175 -24.84 30.82 0.70
C PRO A 175 -24.91 29.31 0.45
N ALA A 176 -23.76 28.66 0.21
CA ALA A 176 -23.68 27.23 -0.11
C ALA A 176 -24.37 26.33 0.94
N GLN A 177 -24.27 26.68 2.22
CA GLN A 177 -24.95 25.98 3.31
C GLN A 177 -26.48 26.00 3.15
N SER A 178 -27.05 27.16 2.85
CA SER A 178 -28.51 27.31 2.66
C SER A 178 -29.00 26.57 1.40
N MET A 179 -28.17 26.48 0.35
CA MET A 179 -28.48 25.65 -0.81
C MET A 179 -28.56 24.16 -0.44
N ALA A 180 -27.60 23.65 0.32
CA ALA A 180 -27.56 22.25 0.77
C ALA A 180 -28.76 21.91 1.69
N GLU A 181 -29.11 22.80 2.61
CA GLU A 181 -30.29 22.68 3.48
C GLU A 181 -31.58 22.66 2.65
N THR A 182 -31.71 23.56 1.68
CA THR A 182 -32.89 23.62 0.79
C THR A 182 -33.04 22.34 -0.03
N LEU A 183 -31.94 21.81 -0.58
CA LEU A 183 -31.94 20.54 -1.32
C LEU A 183 -32.42 19.39 -0.45
N THR A 184 -31.87 19.24 0.75
CA THR A 184 -32.23 18.14 1.66
C THR A 184 -33.66 18.26 2.19
N GLN A 185 -34.11 19.47 2.55
CA GLN A 185 -35.49 19.71 2.99
C GLN A 185 -36.51 19.41 1.89
N LYS A 186 -36.27 19.85 0.66
CA LYS A 186 -37.15 19.55 -0.48
C LYS A 186 -37.17 18.07 -0.81
N ALA A 187 -36.02 17.39 -0.75
CA ALA A 187 -35.95 15.94 -0.96
C ALA A 187 -36.75 15.18 0.10
N LEU A 188 -36.64 15.55 1.38
CA LEU A 188 -37.45 14.96 2.45
C LEU A 188 -38.94 15.20 2.24
N ALA A 189 -39.33 16.43 1.86
CA ALA A 189 -40.72 16.77 1.58
C ALA A 189 -41.29 16.02 0.36
N ALA A 190 -40.44 15.69 -0.63
CA ALA A 190 -40.79 14.88 -1.79
C ALA A 190 -40.76 13.36 -1.52
N GLY A 191 -40.47 12.93 -0.27
CA GLY A 191 -40.48 11.52 0.12
C GLY A 191 -39.17 10.77 -0.15
N GLY A 192 -38.03 11.48 -0.19
CA GLY A 192 -36.70 10.89 -0.33
C GLY A 192 -36.43 9.80 0.71
N ARG A 193 -35.93 8.65 0.25
CA ARG A 193 -35.69 7.45 1.07
C ARG A 193 -34.20 7.24 1.30
N GLY A 194 -33.85 6.45 2.33
CA GLY A 194 -32.47 6.11 2.65
C GLY A 194 -31.69 7.32 3.19
N LEU A 195 -30.43 7.46 2.79
CA LEU A 195 -29.62 8.62 3.15
C LEU A 195 -30.04 9.83 2.32
N VAL A 196 -30.49 10.90 2.98
CA VAL A 196 -30.71 12.21 2.36
C VAL A 196 -29.61 13.15 2.82
N SER A 197 -28.65 13.43 1.93
CA SER A 197 -27.52 14.30 2.22
C SER A 197 -27.08 15.02 0.95
N ALA A 198 -26.75 16.30 1.11
CA ALA A 198 -26.18 17.13 0.07
C ALA A 198 -25.01 17.92 0.63
N CYS A 199 -23.98 18.12 -0.19
CA CYS A 199 -22.86 19.01 0.10
C CYS A 199 -22.70 19.95 -1.09
N VAL A 200 -22.59 21.25 -0.84
CA VAL A 200 -22.51 22.27 -1.89
C VAL A 200 -21.24 23.08 -1.71
N ALA A 201 -20.54 23.35 -2.81
CA ALA A 201 -19.39 24.24 -2.86
C ALA A 201 -19.64 25.32 -3.92
N ARG A 202 -19.43 26.58 -3.55
CA ARG A 202 -19.51 27.72 -4.46
C ARG A 202 -18.13 28.33 -4.63
N ILE A 203 -17.73 28.57 -5.87
CA ILE A 203 -16.49 29.26 -6.20
C ILE A 203 -16.74 30.75 -6.15
N GLU A 204 -16.28 31.42 -5.10
CA GLU A 204 -16.46 32.88 -4.97
C GLU A 204 -15.42 33.64 -5.77
N GLN A 205 -14.17 33.20 -5.71
CA GLN A 205 -13.05 33.83 -6.39
C GLN A 205 -12.02 32.77 -6.75
N LEU A 206 -11.36 32.97 -7.89
CA LEU A 206 -10.24 32.13 -8.29
C LEU A 206 -8.90 32.82 -7.98
N PRO A 207 -7.87 32.05 -7.58
CA PRO A 207 -6.54 32.60 -7.43
C PRO A 207 -6.00 33.08 -8.79
N ALA A 208 -4.95 33.91 -8.72
CA ALA A 208 -4.15 34.24 -9.89
C ALA A 208 -3.64 32.94 -10.53
N GLU A 209 -3.62 32.91 -11.86
CA GLU A 209 -3.13 31.74 -12.60
C GLU A 209 -1.65 31.49 -12.31
N THR A 210 -1.33 30.25 -11.96
CA THR A 210 0.01 29.77 -11.67
C THR A 210 0.41 28.67 -12.64
N GLU A 211 1.70 28.39 -12.78
CA GLU A 211 2.17 27.24 -13.59
C GLU A 211 1.60 25.90 -13.10
N ALA A 212 1.21 25.79 -11.83
CA ALA A 212 0.56 24.60 -11.26
C ALA A 212 -0.89 24.39 -11.74
N ASP A 213 -1.51 25.41 -12.35
CA ASP A 213 -2.88 25.34 -12.92
C ASP A 213 -2.90 24.80 -14.36
N LEU A 214 -1.74 24.73 -15.01
CA LEU A 214 -1.55 24.08 -16.29
C LEU A 214 -1.55 22.57 -16.05
N ASP A 215 -2.64 21.89 -16.43
CA ASP A 215 -2.91 20.46 -16.18
C ASP A 215 -1.96 19.52 -16.91
N GLN A 216 -0.72 19.54 -16.47
CA GLN A 216 0.30 18.59 -16.84
C GLN A 216 0.33 17.56 -15.72
N GLY A 217 -0.52 16.53 -15.79
CA GLY A 217 -0.43 15.41 -14.86
C GLY A 217 0.99 14.83 -14.90
N VAL A 218 1.75 14.90 -13.80
CA VAL A 218 3.13 14.37 -13.65
C VAL A 218 4.17 14.83 -14.70
N ALA A 219 3.79 15.55 -15.75
CA ALA A 219 4.67 16.45 -16.50
C ALA A 219 4.81 17.74 -15.68
N ALA A 220 5.98 18.33 -15.40
CA ALA A 220 7.24 18.29 -16.11
C ALA A 220 8.39 18.59 -15.13
N LEU A 221 8.58 17.76 -14.09
CA LEU A 221 9.86 17.81 -13.37
C LEU A 221 10.90 17.09 -14.24
N PRO A 222 11.85 17.81 -14.86
CA PRO A 222 12.83 17.17 -15.73
C PRO A 222 13.66 16.19 -14.91
N VAL A 223 13.89 15.02 -15.49
CA VAL A 223 14.99 14.16 -15.04
C VAL A 223 16.28 14.84 -15.47
N VAL A 224 16.95 15.46 -14.52
CA VAL A 224 18.20 16.18 -14.77
C VAL A 224 19.40 15.23 -14.79
N PRO A 225 20.50 15.64 -15.44
CA PRO A 225 21.77 14.96 -15.28
C PRO A 225 22.17 14.86 -13.79
N PRO A 226 22.95 13.83 -13.42
CA PRO A 226 23.35 13.64 -12.05
C PRO A 226 24.22 14.82 -11.57
N PRO A 227 23.95 15.39 -10.38
CA PRO A 227 24.76 16.50 -9.87
C PRO A 227 26.21 16.09 -9.61
N GLN A 228 27.10 17.07 -9.71
CA GLN A 228 28.48 16.97 -9.26
C GLN A 228 28.62 17.36 -7.79
N LEU A 229 29.74 16.97 -7.17
CA LEU A 229 30.03 17.38 -5.80
C LEU A 229 30.26 18.89 -5.74
N GLY A 230 29.62 19.56 -4.79
CA GLY A 230 29.61 21.01 -4.66
C GLY A 230 28.46 21.72 -5.38
N ASP A 231 27.79 21.05 -6.33
CA ASP A 231 26.62 21.62 -7.01
C ASP A 231 25.50 21.91 -6.00
N THR A 232 24.70 22.94 -6.30
CA THR A 232 23.50 23.27 -5.54
C THR A 232 22.29 23.14 -6.43
N ILE A 233 21.31 22.32 -6.01
CA ILE A 233 20.02 22.13 -6.67
C ILE A 233 18.95 22.49 -5.66
N ASP A 234 18.09 23.47 -5.96
CA ASP A 234 16.95 23.86 -5.11
C ASP A 234 17.33 24.15 -3.65
N GLY A 235 18.49 24.77 -3.43
CA GLY A 235 19.05 25.07 -2.10
C GLY A 235 19.68 23.86 -1.39
N PHE A 236 19.80 22.71 -2.04
CA PHE A 236 20.55 21.56 -1.52
C PHE A 236 21.94 21.52 -2.11
N ARG A 237 22.97 21.69 -1.27
CA ARG A 237 24.37 21.57 -1.71
C ARG A 237 24.83 20.12 -1.59
N VAL A 238 25.22 19.52 -2.72
CA VAL A 238 25.68 18.14 -2.80
C VAL A 238 27.08 18.02 -2.19
N LEU A 239 27.21 17.12 -1.21
CA LEU A 239 28.43 16.90 -0.43
C LEU A 239 29.18 15.64 -0.87
N ASP A 240 28.45 14.54 -1.10
CA ASP A 240 29.06 13.25 -1.42
C ASP A 240 28.12 12.35 -2.24
N PHE A 241 28.69 11.37 -2.93
CA PHE A 241 27.95 10.32 -3.63
C PHE A 241 27.80 9.09 -2.73
N ILE A 242 26.56 8.64 -2.51
CA ILE A 242 26.27 7.50 -1.62
C ILE A 242 26.18 6.20 -2.42
N HIS A 243 25.35 6.18 -3.45
CA HIS A 243 25.01 4.93 -4.14
C HIS A 243 24.49 5.16 -5.57
N LYS A 244 24.72 4.17 -6.44
CA LYS A 244 24.15 4.08 -7.79
C LYS A 244 23.48 2.73 -7.96
N SER A 245 22.21 2.77 -8.29
CA SER A 245 21.45 1.61 -8.75
C SER A 245 21.15 1.72 -10.24
N SER A 246 20.50 0.70 -10.80
CA SER A 246 20.00 0.76 -12.17
C SER A 246 18.93 1.85 -12.33
N GLN A 247 18.17 2.17 -11.28
CA GLN A 247 17.02 3.07 -11.32
C GLN A 247 17.28 4.48 -10.81
N TYR A 248 18.18 4.63 -9.83
CA TYR A 248 18.39 5.89 -9.16
C TYR A 248 19.84 6.06 -8.71
N ARG A 249 20.19 7.29 -8.34
CA ARG A 249 21.43 7.66 -7.67
C ARG A 249 21.10 8.38 -6.38
N LEU A 250 21.89 8.13 -5.34
CA LEU A 250 21.71 8.70 -4.02
C LEU A 250 22.93 9.54 -3.68
N TYR A 251 22.69 10.77 -3.23
CA TYR A 251 23.73 11.73 -2.84
C TYR A 251 23.49 12.22 -1.43
N LYS A 252 24.57 12.48 -0.68
CA LYS A 252 24.54 13.20 0.59
C LYS A 252 24.54 14.69 0.26
N ALA A 253 23.64 15.46 0.85
CA ALA A 253 23.57 16.89 0.67
C ALA A 253 23.29 17.60 2.00
N VAL A 254 23.50 18.90 2.03
CA VAL A 254 23.01 19.77 3.12
C VAL A 254 21.93 20.67 2.57
N ASP A 255 20.79 20.73 3.26
CA ASP A 255 19.77 21.75 3.01
C ASP A 255 20.29 23.08 3.54
N GLN A 256 20.46 24.06 2.65
CA GLN A 256 20.98 25.37 3.03
C GLN A 256 19.96 26.21 3.81
N GLU A 257 18.66 25.90 3.74
CA GLU A 257 17.64 26.58 4.54
C GLU A 257 17.64 26.12 5.99
N SER A 258 17.69 24.80 6.24
CA SER A 258 17.60 24.24 7.60
C SER A 258 18.96 23.94 8.23
N GLY A 259 20.02 23.81 7.42
CA GLY A 259 21.33 23.33 7.84
C GLY A 259 21.40 21.80 8.05
N GLU A 260 20.31 21.07 7.81
CA GLU A 260 20.25 19.63 8.03
C GLU A 260 20.93 18.84 6.91
N THR A 261 21.52 17.70 7.28
CA THR A 261 22.07 16.75 6.31
C THR A 261 20.97 15.81 5.81
N VAL A 262 20.84 15.73 4.49
CA VAL A 262 19.80 14.96 3.80
C VAL A 262 20.41 14.00 2.77
N ALA A 263 19.61 13.03 2.32
CA ALA A 263 19.94 12.19 1.17
C ALA A 263 19.01 12.56 0.00
N LEU A 264 19.61 12.94 -1.13
CA LEU A 264 18.88 13.24 -2.37
C LEU A 264 18.88 12.02 -3.27
N LYS A 265 17.68 11.53 -3.59
CA LYS A 265 17.48 10.42 -4.52
C LYS A 265 17.07 10.99 -5.88
N PHE A 266 17.93 10.80 -6.87
CA PHE A 266 17.67 11.18 -8.26
C PHE A 266 17.36 9.95 -9.12
N PRO A 267 16.38 10.01 -10.02
CA PRO A 267 16.19 8.99 -11.05
C PRO A 267 17.43 8.92 -11.95
N ASN A 268 17.70 7.75 -12.52
CA ASN A 268 18.78 7.59 -13.49
C ASN A 268 18.37 8.29 -14.80
N PRO A 269 19.23 9.15 -15.41
CA PRO A 269 18.89 9.92 -16.61
C PRO A 269 18.30 9.13 -17.78
N ARG A 270 18.59 7.83 -17.88
CA ARG A 270 18.00 6.95 -18.90
C ARG A 270 16.47 6.84 -18.86
N PHE A 271 15.83 7.29 -17.78
CA PHE A 271 14.37 7.29 -17.61
C PHE A 271 13.75 8.67 -17.83
N GLY A 272 14.49 9.65 -18.37
CA GLY A 272 13.99 11.02 -18.52
C GLY A 272 12.77 11.17 -19.41
N ASP A 273 12.62 10.29 -20.39
CA ASP A 273 11.49 10.29 -21.33
C ASP A 273 10.44 9.22 -21.00
N ASP A 274 10.46 8.63 -19.79
CA ASP A 274 9.48 7.62 -19.33
C ASP A 274 8.56 8.23 -18.25
N PRO A 275 7.40 8.81 -18.63
CA PRO A 275 6.43 9.36 -17.69
C PRO A 275 5.97 8.33 -16.65
N ALA A 276 5.82 7.07 -17.04
CA ALA A 276 5.41 6.01 -16.13
C ALA A 276 6.50 5.70 -15.08
N PHE A 277 7.78 5.92 -15.41
CA PHE A 277 8.85 5.86 -14.41
C PHE A 277 8.77 7.03 -13.42
N ALA A 278 8.54 8.25 -13.91
CA ALA A 278 8.39 9.42 -13.05
C ALA A 278 7.23 9.26 -12.06
N GLU A 279 6.08 8.76 -12.53
CA GLU A 279 4.92 8.41 -11.69
C GLU A 279 5.30 7.39 -10.60
N ARG A 280 5.94 6.27 -10.98
CA ARG A 280 6.39 5.26 -10.02
C ARG A 280 7.39 5.81 -9.00
N PHE A 281 8.27 6.71 -9.44
CA PHE A 281 9.27 7.34 -8.58
C PHE A 281 8.62 8.24 -7.52
N LEU A 282 7.65 9.06 -7.91
CA LEU A 282 6.90 9.89 -6.96
C LEU A 282 5.94 9.08 -6.10
N HIS A 283 5.45 7.93 -6.60
CA HIS A 283 4.65 7.01 -5.80
C HIS A 283 5.41 6.41 -4.62
N GLU A 284 6.71 6.13 -4.79
CA GLU A 284 7.57 5.77 -3.66
C GLU A 284 7.61 6.88 -2.60
N GLU A 285 7.70 8.13 -3.04
CA GLU A 285 7.65 9.30 -2.16
C GLU A 285 6.33 9.37 -1.38
N TRP A 286 5.23 9.17 -2.09
CA TRP A 286 3.88 9.15 -1.53
C TRP A 286 3.71 8.08 -0.44
N ILE A 287 4.16 6.84 -0.70
CA ILE A 287 4.11 5.75 0.28
C ILE A 287 4.91 6.14 1.53
N GLY A 288 6.15 6.60 1.35
CA GLY A 288 7.05 6.88 2.48
C GLY A 288 6.62 8.09 3.32
N LYS A 289 5.78 8.98 2.81
CA LYS A 289 5.15 10.05 3.61
C LYS A 289 3.98 9.56 4.46
N ARG A 290 3.28 8.53 4.02
CA ARG A 290 2.08 8.01 4.69
C ARG A 290 2.40 6.96 5.75
N VAL A 291 3.48 6.20 5.54
CA VAL A 291 3.92 5.14 6.46
C VAL A 291 5.01 5.70 7.38
N THR A 292 4.67 5.89 8.66
CA THR A 292 5.65 6.29 9.68
C THR A 292 6.13 5.06 10.45
N SER A 293 7.43 4.83 10.49
CA SER A 293 8.05 3.76 11.28
C SER A 293 9.48 4.13 11.66
N ASP A 294 9.91 3.74 12.86
CA ASP A 294 11.28 3.89 13.34
C ASP A 294 12.32 3.16 12.48
N HIS A 295 11.87 2.20 11.67
CA HIS A 295 12.66 1.32 10.82
C HIS A 295 12.52 1.64 9.33
N LEU A 296 11.91 2.76 8.98
CA LEU A 296 11.91 3.34 7.63
C LEU A 296 12.72 4.64 7.63
N ILE A 297 13.28 5.00 6.48
CA ILE A 297 13.89 6.32 6.32
C ILE A 297 12.79 7.34 6.04
N PRO A 298 12.64 8.39 6.87
CA PRO A 298 11.66 9.44 6.63
C PRO A 298 11.89 10.15 5.29
N ILE A 299 10.80 10.37 4.57
CA ILE A 299 10.77 11.21 3.38
C ILE A 299 10.41 12.62 3.83
N LEU A 300 11.27 13.59 3.49
CA LEU A 300 11.12 14.98 3.92
C LEU A 300 10.22 15.73 2.94
N ALA A 301 9.19 16.38 3.46
CA ALA A 301 8.32 17.23 2.66
C ALA A 301 9.05 18.51 2.25
N LEU A 302 8.90 18.88 0.98
CA LEU A 302 9.40 20.15 0.44
C LEU A 302 8.29 21.18 0.42
N LYS A 303 8.67 22.46 0.57
CA LYS A 303 7.77 23.58 0.31
C LYS A 303 7.34 23.57 -1.16
N GLN A 304 6.10 23.95 -1.43
CA GLN A 304 5.57 24.08 -2.78
C GLN A 304 6.46 25.00 -3.63
N GLY A 305 6.74 24.61 -4.88
CA GLY A 305 7.55 25.40 -5.82
C GLY A 305 9.06 25.34 -5.57
N ARG A 306 9.53 24.65 -4.53
CA ARG A 306 10.98 24.49 -4.28
C ARG A 306 11.64 23.59 -5.33
N ARG A 307 10.94 22.56 -5.81
CA ARG A 307 11.49 21.50 -6.64
C ARG A 307 11.49 21.90 -8.13
N THR A 308 12.66 21.93 -8.77
CA THR A 308 12.82 22.25 -10.20
C THR A 308 13.17 21.03 -11.07
N ALA A 309 13.44 19.88 -10.44
CA ALA A 309 13.79 18.63 -11.10
C ALA A 309 13.21 17.42 -10.36
N LEU A 310 13.12 16.26 -11.01
CA LEU A 310 12.59 15.07 -10.37
C LEU A 310 13.62 14.47 -9.39
N TYR A 311 13.38 14.61 -8.08
CA TYR A 311 14.13 13.94 -7.02
C TYR A 311 13.29 13.86 -5.75
N SER A 312 13.66 12.95 -4.84
CA SER A 312 13.07 12.88 -3.49
C SER A 312 14.13 13.18 -2.44
N VAL A 313 13.70 13.82 -1.36
CA VAL A 313 14.57 14.16 -0.22
C VAL A 313 14.24 13.23 0.93
N LEU A 314 15.25 12.54 1.42
CA LEU A 314 15.15 11.61 2.54
C LEU A 314 16.00 12.11 3.70
N ALA A 315 15.59 11.81 4.92
CA ALA A 315 16.45 12.01 6.08
C ALA A 315 17.74 11.21 5.90
N HIS A 316 18.89 11.85 6.15
CA HIS A 316 20.15 11.11 6.12
C HIS A 316 20.26 10.20 7.36
N ARG A 317 20.66 8.95 7.12
CA ARG A 317 20.98 7.97 8.16
C ARG A 317 22.33 7.36 7.84
N GLU A 318 23.21 7.37 8.83
CA GLU A 318 24.49 6.66 8.77
C GLU A 318 24.23 5.15 8.89
N GLY A 319 25.09 4.32 8.30
CA GLY A 319 24.94 2.88 8.42
C GLY A 319 25.67 2.07 7.36
N GLU A 320 25.70 0.77 7.58
CA GLU A 320 26.31 -0.21 6.69
C GLU A 320 25.21 -0.99 5.95
N ASN A 321 25.29 -1.02 4.62
CA ASN A 321 24.40 -1.87 3.81
C ASN A 321 24.66 -3.35 4.10
N LEU A 322 23.60 -4.12 4.40
CA LEU A 322 23.77 -5.52 4.80
C LEU A 322 24.26 -6.43 3.66
N ALA A 323 24.06 -6.09 2.39
CA ALA A 323 24.66 -6.85 1.29
C ALA A 323 26.20 -6.71 1.28
N HIS A 324 26.73 -5.50 1.49
CA HIS A 324 28.17 -5.28 1.63
C HIS A 324 28.72 -5.98 2.86
N ARG A 325 27.98 -5.92 3.98
CA ARG A 325 28.37 -6.62 5.21
C ARG A 325 28.45 -8.12 5.01
N LEU A 326 27.45 -8.69 4.36
CA LEU A 326 27.39 -10.12 4.05
C LEU A 326 28.51 -10.55 3.12
N ALA A 327 28.83 -9.74 2.09
CA ALA A 327 29.95 -10.01 1.20
C ALA A 327 31.30 -10.07 1.94
N ARG A 328 31.46 -9.31 3.04
CA ARG A 328 32.69 -9.29 3.85
C ARG A 328 32.74 -10.40 4.91
N LYS A 329 31.65 -10.60 5.66
CA LYS A 329 31.61 -11.50 6.83
C LYS A 329 31.10 -12.91 6.52
N GLN A 330 30.47 -13.12 5.36
CA GLN A 330 29.73 -14.32 4.95
C GLN A 330 28.51 -14.68 5.82
N THR A 331 28.55 -14.48 7.14
CA THR A 331 27.44 -14.69 8.09
C THR A 331 27.44 -13.62 9.19
N LEU A 332 26.33 -13.49 9.91
CA LEU A 332 26.17 -12.64 11.09
C LEU A 332 25.98 -13.47 12.36
N ALA A 333 26.16 -12.86 13.53
CA ALA A 333 25.91 -13.52 14.81
C ALA A 333 24.41 -13.78 14.99
N LEU A 334 24.06 -14.85 15.70
CA LEU A 334 22.66 -15.25 15.89
C LEU A 334 21.82 -14.14 16.51
N ASP A 335 22.26 -13.60 17.64
CA ASP A 335 21.54 -12.54 18.35
C ASP A 335 21.35 -11.29 17.48
N GLU A 336 22.33 -11.01 16.61
CA GLU A 336 22.25 -9.91 15.65
C GLU A 336 21.19 -10.19 14.57
N VAL A 337 21.15 -11.40 14.00
CA VAL A 337 20.12 -11.77 13.00
C VAL A 337 18.72 -11.69 13.60
N VAL A 338 18.53 -12.17 14.83
CA VAL A 338 17.23 -12.12 15.52
C VAL A 338 16.83 -10.67 15.78
N SER A 339 17.77 -9.82 16.24
CA SER A 339 17.53 -8.38 16.42
C SER A 339 17.16 -7.69 15.11
N LEU A 340 17.89 -7.94 14.03
CA LEU A 340 17.59 -7.42 12.69
C LEU A 340 16.22 -7.91 12.19
N GLY A 341 15.89 -9.18 12.43
CA GLY A 341 14.61 -9.77 12.08
C GLY A 341 13.43 -9.06 12.75
N ARG A 342 13.50 -8.79 14.05
CA ARG A 342 12.47 -8.02 14.76
C ARG A 342 12.25 -6.64 14.14
N GLN A 343 13.33 -5.91 13.88
CA GLN A 343 13.25 -4.55 13.33
C GLN A 343 12.70 -4.55 11.90
N LEU A 344 13.12 -5.52 11.07
CA LEU A 344 12.58 -5.71 9.73
C LEU A 344 11.08 -6.01 9.77
N LEU A 345 10.66 -6.96 10.61
CA LEU A 345 9.27 -7.37 10.71
C LEU A 345 8.40 -6.24 11.27
N ALA A 346 8.90 -5.43 12.19
CA ALA A 346 8.21 -4.22 12.64
C ALA A 346 8.01 -3.20 11.50
N ALA A 347 8.99 -3.02 10.61
CA ALA A 347 8.82 -2.17 9.43
C ALA A 347 7.75 -2.73 8.46
N LEU A 348 7.77 -4.05 8.24
CA LEU A 348 6.82 -4.72 7.34
C LEU A 348 5.40 -4.70 7.89
N ASP A 349 5.23 -4.91 9.20
CA ASP A 349 3.91 -4.85 9.84
C ASP A 349 3.26 -3.48 9.65
N GLN A 350 4.04 -2.41 9.83
CA GLN A 350 3.57 -1.03 9.57
C GLN A 350 3.19 -0.82 8.10
N LEU A 351 3.99 -1.31 7.15
CA LEU A 351 3.66 -1.22 5.71
C LEU A 351 2.37 -2.00 5.38
N HIS A 352 2.28 -3.25 5.84
CA HIS A 352 1.18 -4.16 5.57
C HIS A 352 -0.14 -3.65 6.16
N SER A 353 -0.10 -3.04 7.35
CA SER A 353 -1.27 -2.42 7.98
C SER A 353 -1.87 -1.27 7.16
N GLN A 354 -1.08 -0.63 6.29
CA GLN A 354 -1.52 0.43 5.37
C GLN A 354 -1.80 -0.10 3.95
N GLY A 355 -1.85 -1.42 3.77
CA GLY A 355 -2.08 -2.06 2.48
C GLY A 355 -0.92 -1.94 1.50
N VAL A 356 0.31 -1.69 1.99
CA VAL A 356 1.51 -1.54 1.16
C VAL A 356 2.34 -2.83 1.23
N ILE A 357 2.59 -3.46 0.08
CA ILE A 357 3.51 -4.60 -0.05
C ILE A 357 4.88 -4.08 -0.52
N HIS A 358 5.97 -4.51 0.12
CA HIS A 358 7.32 -4.01 -0.17
C HIS A 358 7.90 -4.58 -1.47
N ARG A 359 7.71 -5.87 -1.74
CA ARG A 359 8.06 -6.58 -3.01
C ARG A 359 9.55 -6.74 -3.34
N ASP A 360 10.46 -6.17 -2.54
CA ASP A 360 11.91 -6.29 -2.75
C ASP A 360 12.72 -6.40 -1.44
N ILE A 361 12.32 -7.25 -0.51
CA ILE A 361 13.01 -7.41 0.79
C ILE A 361 14.26 -8.27 0.61
N ARG A 362 15.44 -7.64 0.68
CA ARG A 362 16.76 -8.27 0.47
C ARG A 362 17.85 -7.49 1.22
N PRO A 363 19.03 -8.08 1.51
CA PRO A 363 20.12 -7.40 2.20
C PRO A 363 20.55 -6.06 1.58
N LYS A 364 20.44 -5.90 0.25
CA LYS A 364 20.79 -4.65 -0.44
C LYS A 364 19.88 -3.48 -0.07
N ASN A 365 18.67 -3.77 0.41
CA ASN A 365 17.67 -2.80 0.80
C ASN A 365 17.60 -2.65 2.34
N LEU A 366 18.61 -3.14 3.06
CA LEU A 366 18.71 -3.05 4.51
C LEU A 366 19.96 -2.26 4.88
N LEU A 367 19.76 -1.12 5.54
CA LEU A 367 20.81 -0.28 6.09
C LEU A 367 20.85 -0.44 7.59
N PHE A 368 22.00 -0.87 8.13
CA PHE A 368 22.15 -1.04 9.57
C PHE A 368 23.10 -0.02 10.17
N ASP A 369 22.55 0.84 11.02
CA ASP A 369 23.33 1.73 11.88
C ASP A 369 23.77 0.98 13.14
N LYS A 370 25.08 0.81 13.32
CA LYS A 370 25.62 0.10 14.50
C LYS A 370 25.42 0.84 15.82
N ARG A 371 25.21 2.16 15.78
CA ARG A 371 25.05 3.00 16.98
C ARG A 371 24.00 4.06 16.65
N PRO A 372 22.71 3.74 16.83
CA PRO A 372 22.17 3.04 18.01
C PRO A 372 21.76 1.55 17.83
N ALA A 373 22.32 0.81 16.86
CA ALA A 373 21.91 -0.57 16.52
C ALA A 373 20.50 -0.65 15.90
N ARG A 374 20.27 0.20 14.90
CA ARG A 374 18.99 0.38 14.23
C ARG A 374 19.05 -0.04 12.77
N LEU A 375 18.04 -0.80 12.33
CA LEU A 375 17.82 -1.21 10.96
C LEU A 375 16.85 -0.25 10.27
N TYR A 376 17.18 0.14 9.05
CA TYR A 376 16.31 0.87 8.14
C TYR A 376 16.07 0.04 6.87
N LEU A 377 14.80 -0.18 6.55
CA LEU A 377 14.34 -0.77 5.30
C LEU A 377 14.24 0.32 4.23
N LEU A 378 14.85 0.06 3.07
CA LEU A 378 14.93 0.94 1.92
C LEU A 378 14.11 0.39 0.74
N GLY A 379 13.77 1.25 -0.23
CA GLY A 379 13.29 0.79 -1.54
C GLY A 379 11.79 0.53 -1.63
N LEU A 380 10.98 1.41 -1.02
CA LEU A 380 9.50 1.36 -1.04
C LEU A 380 8.89 1.46 -2.45
N GLY A 381 9.69 1.81 -3.47
CA GLY A 381 9.25 2.01 -4.86
C GLY A 381 9.06 0.74 -5.68
N SER A 382 9.33 -0.44 -5.11
CA SER A 382 9.05 -1.72 -5.78
C SER A 382 7.58 -2.15 -5.67
N SER A 383 6.76 -1.41 -4.92
CA SER A 383 5.39 -1.73 -4.46
C SER A 383 4.28 -1.67 -5.52
N GLN A 384 4.53 -1.17 -6.74
CA GLN A 384 3.46 -1.04 -7.77
C GLN A 384 3.65 -1.84 -9.06
N ALA A 385 4.86 -2.23 -9.47
CA ALA A 385 5.03 -2.85 -10.80
C ALA A 385 5.67 -4.24 -10.77
N ALA A 386 5.14 -5.15 -11.59
CA ALA A 386 5.81 -6.36 -12.05
C ALA A 386 7.05 -5.95 -12.85
N ARG A 387 8.14 -5.69 -12.12
CA ARG A 387 9.44 -5.36 -12.71
C ARG A 387 9.94 -6.59 -13.48
N PRO A 388 10.34 -6.46 -14.75
CA PRO A 388 10.98 -7.56 -15.47
C PRO A 388 12.15 -8.08 -14.62
N LEU A 389 12.17 -9.38 -14.35
CA LEU A 389 13.20 -10.04 -13.54
C LEU A 389 14.61 -9.81 -14.12
N GLU A 390 14.68 -9.52 -15.43
CA GLU A 390 15.90 -9.30 -16.21
C GLU A 390 16.49 -7.89 -16.08
N ALA A 391 15.75 -6.91 -15.54
CA ALA A 391 16.15 -5.49 -15.57
C ALA A 391 17.18 -5.07 -14.50
N GLU A 392 17.48 -5.94 -13.52
CA GLU A 392 18.51 -5.70 -12.51
C GLU A 392 19.67 -6.70 -12.64
N ARG A 393 20.70 -6.33 -13.42
CA ARG A 393 22.02 -6.95 -13.30
C ARG A 393 22.76 -6.31 -12.12
N ASP A 394 22.36 -6.64 -10.90
CA ASP A 394 23.13 -6.26 -9.72
C ASP A 394 24.48 -7.01 -9.73
N THR A 395 25.57 -6.27 -9.56
CA THR A 395 26.92 -6.83 -9.51
C THR A 395 27.13 -7.52 -8.16
N GLY A 396 26.90 -8.84 -8.09
CA GLY A 396 27.27 -9.69 -6.95
C GLY A 396 26.20 -10.69 -6.50
N ASP A 397 26.64 -11.83 -5.96
CA ASP A 397 25.78 -12.96 -5.53
C ASP A 397 24.72 -12.56 -4.48
N ALA A 398 25.08 -11.67 -3.55
CA ALA A 398 24.20 -11.22 -2.48
C ALA A 398 23.06 -10.29 -2.96
N GLY A 399 23.20 -9.71 -4.16
CA GLY A 399 22.27 -8.73 -4.73
C GLY A 399 21.32 -9.30 -5.78
N SER A 400 21.34 -10.59 -6.10
CA SER A 400 20.46 -11.15 -7.13
C SER A 400 19.02 -11.27 -6.63
N ARG A 401 18.06 -10.68 -7.35
CA ARG A 401 16.65 -10.55 -6.92
C ARG A 401 15.90 -11.86 -6.88
N ILE A 402 16.13 -12.69 -7.89
CA ILE A 402 15.42 -13.95 -8.09
C ILE A 402 15.52 -14.89 -6.88
N ASN A 403 16.63 -14.85 -6.13
CA ASN A 403 16.87 -15.74 -4.99
C ASN A 403 16.04 -15.43 -3.75
N TYR A 404 15.42 -14.25 -3.67
CA TYR A 404 14.61 -13.84 -2.52
C TYR A 404 13.13 -13.76 -2.85
N LEU A 405 12.75 -13.81 -4.12
CA LEU A 405 11.36 -13.74 -4.53
C LEU A 405 10.62 -15.03 -4.17
N ALA A 406 9.39 -14.86 -3.70
CA ALA A 406 8.53 -15.98 -3.39
C ALA A 406 8.21 -16.81 -4.65
N PRO A 407 8.07 -18.15 -4.55
CA PRO A 407 7.83 -19.02 -5.70
C PRO A 407 6.60 -18.63 -6.54
N GLU A 408 5.53 -18.16 -5.90
CA GLU A 408 4.32 -17.68 -6.56
C GLU A 408 4.55 -16.37 -7.33
N VAL A 409 5.42 -15.48 -6.82
CA VAL A 409 5.79 -14.23 -7.50
C VAL A 409 6.73 -14.50 -8.66
N LEU A 410 7.67 -15.44 -8.50
CA LEU A 410 8.51 -15.93 -9.61
C LEU A 410 7.67 -16.55 -10.73
N ALA A 411 6.54 -17.17 -10.39
CA ALA A 411 5.59 -17.72 -11.35
C ALA A 411 4.67 -16.66 -12.00
N GLY A 412 4.88 -15.37 -11.71
CA GLY A 412 4.10 -14.26 -12.26
C GLY A 412 2.85 -13.91 -11.46
N GLY A 413 2.66 -14.50 -10.27
CA GLY A 413 1.60 -14.11 -9.35
C GLY A 413 1.84 -12.73 -8.72
N GLU A 414 0.75 -12.07 -8.32
CA GLU A 414 0.82 -10.77 -7.66
C GLU A 414 1.48 -10.88 -6.27
N PRO A 415 2.42 -9.98 -5.92
CA PRO A 415 2.99 -9.93 -4.58
C PRO A 415 1.95 -9.62 -3.50
N THR A 416 2.00 -10.38 -2.41
CA THR A 416 1.10 -10.28 -1.25
C THR A 416 1.89 -10.25 0.06
N VAL A 417 1.22 -10.07 1.19
CA VAL A 417 1.84 -10.15 2.54
C VAL A 417 2.65 -11.45 2.72
N PRO A 418 2.12 -12.65 2.42
CA PRO A 418 2.91 -13.89 2.47
C PRO A 418 4.18 -13.91 1.60
N SER A 419 4.20 -13.15 0.50
CA SER A 419 5.38 -13.07 -0.38
C SER A 419 6.50 -12.19 0.22
N ASP A 420 6.13 -11.13 0.94
CA ASP A 420 7.08 -10.33 1.71
C ASP A 420 7.64 -11.12 2.90
N ILE A 421 6.79 -11.90 3.58
CA ILE A 421 7.18 -12.80 4.67
C ILE A 421 8.21 -13.83 4.18
N TYR A 422 8.00 -14.42 3.01
CA TYR A 422 8.98 -15.31 2.38
C TYR A 422 10.31 -14.59 2.14
N SER A 423 10.26 -13.41 1.51
CA SER A 423 11.46 -12.63 1.18
C SER A 423 12.25 -12.22 2.43
N ALA A 424 11.55 -11.86 3.52
CA ALA A 424 12.13 -11.62 4.83
C ALA A 424 12.77 -12.88 5.43
N GLY A 425 12.07 -14.03 5.36
CA GLY A 425 12.58 -15.33 5.79
C GLY A 425 13.88 -15.71 5.08
N VAL A 426 13.90 -15.61 3.74
CA VAL A 426 15.10 -15.86 2.94
C VAL A 426 16.22 -14.88 3.30
N THR A 427 15.90 -13.61 3.53
CA THR A 427 16.88 -12.60 3.94
C THR A 427 17.53 -12.95 5.27
N LEU A 428 16.74 -13.29 6.29
CA LEU A 428 17.26 -13.68 7.61
C LEU A 428 18.03 -15.00 7.55
N TYR A 429 17.53 -15.99 6.81
CA TYR A 429 18.24 -17.25 6.54
C TYR A 429 19.62 -16.97 5.92
N ARG A 430 19.67 -16.08 4.93
CA ARG A 430 20.91 -15.74 4.23
C ARG A 430 21.89 -15.00 5.13
N LEU A 431 21.42 -14.09 5.98
CA LEU A 431 22.26 -13.40 6.96
C LEU A 431 22.82 -14.36 8.03
N LEU A 432 22.05 -15.38 8.43
CA LEU A 432 22.45 -16.36 9.43
C LEU A 432 23.45 -17.39 8.91
N SER A 433 23.16 -17.97 7.74
CA SER A 433 23.86 -19.14 7.19
C SER A 433 24.85 -18.81 6.06
N GLY A 434 24.72 -17.63 5.44
CA GLY A 434 25.46 -17.30 4.22
C GLY A 434 25.04 -18.11 2.99
N ARG A 435 23.97 -18.90 3.08
CA ARG A 435 23.42 -19.77 2.02
C ARG A 435 21.99 -19.36 1.68
N TYR A 436 21.45 -19.89 0.58
CA TYR A 436 20.04 -19.73 0.21
C TYR A 436 19.27 -21.01 0.57
N PRO A 437 18.01 -20.91 1.06
CA PRO A 437 17.27 -22.06 1.58
C PRO A 437 17.01 -23.15 0.54
N TYR A 438 16.91 -22.78 -0.74
CA TYR A 438 16.67 -23.70 -1.88
C TYR A 438 17.86 -23.76 -2.85
N GLY A 439 19.04 -23.34 -2.41
CA GLY A 439 20.18 -23.13 -3.30
C GLY A 439 20.06 -21.84 -4.12
N LYS A 440 21.10 -21.55 -4.90
CA LYS A 440 21.16 -20.38 -5.77
C LYS A 440 20.47 -20.69 -7.10
N LEU A 441 19.50 -19.87 -7.48
CA LEU A 441 18.87 -19.89 -8.79
C LEU A 441 19.77 -19.23 -9.83
N ALA A 442 19.85 -19.83 -11.02
CA ALA A 442 20.57 -19.27 -12.17
C ALA A 442 19.61 -18.45 -13.05
N SER A 443 18.34 -18.84 -13.12
CA SER A 443 17.28 -18.16 -13.85
C SER A 443 15.98 -18.07 -13.03
N ALA A 444 15.01 -17.30 -13.54
CA ALA A 444 13.69 -17.18 -12.95
C ALA A 444 12.80 -18.43 -13.12
N THR A 445 13.32 -19.53 -13.68
CA THR A 445 12.52 -20.72 -13.95
C THR A 445 12.29 -21.56 -12.69
N ARG A 446 11.03 -21.98 -12.48
CA ARG A 446 10.58 -22.72 -11.29
C ARG A 446 11.28 -24.09 -11.11
N SER A 447 11.85 -24.64 -12.18
CA SER A 447 12.50 -25.96 -12.21
C SER A 447 13.90 -26.01 -11.60
N GLU A 448 14.54 -24.86 -11.32
CA GLU A 448 15.93 -24.82 -10.82
C GLU A 448 16.04 -24.81 -9.29
N ALA A 449 14.94 -24.60 -8.56
CA ALA A 449 14.97 -24.54 -7.10
C ALA A 449 15.13 -25.94 -6.47
N GLY A 450 16.21 -26.15 -5.70
CA GLY A 450 16.50 -27.41 -5.01
C GLY A 450 15.56 -27.71 -3.84
N GLU A 451 15.88 -28.74 -3.06
CA GLU A 451 15.17 -29.04 -1.80
C GLU A 451 15.49 -28.01 -0.71
N PHE A 452 14.55 -27.80 0.20
CA PHE A 452 14.77 -26.91 1.34
C PHE A 452 15.86 -27.48 2.25
N THR A 453 16.86 -26.67 2.58
CA THR A 453 17.88 -27.01 3.57
C THR A 453 17.68 -26.18 4.84
N PRO A 454 17.41 -26.80 6.00
CA PRO A 454 17.31 -26.09 7.28
C PRO A 454 18.58 -25.31 7.62
N PRO A 455 18.48 -24.11 8.25
CA PRO A 455 19.65 -23.31 8.60
C PRO A 455 20.63 -24.06 9.53
N SER A 456 20.15 -24.93 10.43
CA SER A 456 20.98 -25.77 11.31
C SER A 456 21.95 -26.68 10.57
N ARG A 457 21.67 -27.06 9.32
CA ARG A 457 22.57 -27.87 8.48
C ARG A 457 23.81 -27.10 8.04
N HIS A 458 23.71 -25.79 7.92
CA HIS A 458 24.83 -24.91 7.60
C HIS A 458 25.45 -24.26 8.84
N ARG A 459 24.64 -24.09 9.89
CA ARG A 459 25.01 -23.43 11.13
C ARG A 459 24.49 -24.22 12.33
N PRO A 460 25.24 -25.22 12.84
CA PRO A 460 24.77 -26.15 13.88
C PRO A 460 24.40 -25.52 15.23
N ASP A 461 24.89 -24.31 15.54
CA ASP A 461 24.52 -23.53 16.74
C ASP A 461 23.14 -22.84 16.61
N THR A 462 22.41 -23.04 15.50
CA THR A 462 21.05 -22.51 15.32
C THR A 462 20.07 -23.26 16.23
N PRO A 463 19.38 -22.56 17.16
CA PRO A 463 18.38 -23.14 18.02
C PRO A 463 17.18 -23.68 17.22
N PRO A 464 16.51 -24.75 17.71
CA PRO A 464 15.38 -25.37 17.02
C PRO A 464 14.26 -24.38 16.66
N TRP A 465 13.90 -23.47 17.58
CA TRP A 465 12.84 -22.47 17.35
C TRP A 465 13.14 -21.53 16.18
N LEU A 466 14.40 -21.15 15.98
CA LEU A 466 14.81 -20.23 14.91
C LEU A 466 14.83 -20.98 13.58
N ASP A 467 15.23 -22.25 13.62
CA ASP A 467 15.18 -23.15 12.49
C ASP A 467 13.74 -23.37 12.01
N GLU A 468 12.82 -23.67 12.93
CA GLU A 468 11.38 -23.82 12.66
C GLU A 468 10.76 -22.53 12.11
N ALA A 469 11.07 -21.38 12.72
CA ALA A 469 10.56 -20.09 12.27
C ALA A 469 11.02 -19.76 10.84
N LEU A 470 12.31 -19.93 10.53
CA LEU A 470 12.84 -19.69 9.18
C LEU A 470 12.32 -20.72 8.17
N THR A 471 12.14 -21.98 8.58
CA THR A 471 11.54 -23.04 7.75
C THR A 471 10.11 -22.68 7.36
N ARG A 472 9.29 -22.26 8.34
CA ARG A 472 7.91 -21.84 8.10
C ARG A 472 7.84 -20.59 7.21
N ALA A 473 8.66 -19.58 7.47
CA ALA A 473 8.70 -18.36 6.65
C ALA A 473 9.08 -18.65 5.19
N CYS A 474 10.02 -19.58 4.97
CA CYS A 474 10.50 -19.96 3.65
C CYS A 474 9.65 -21.05 2.96
N ALA A 475 8.50 -21.46 3.50
CA ALA A 475 7.69 -22.51 2.90
C ALA A 475 7.28 -22.16 1.45
N ARG A 476 7.27 -23.14 0.55
CA ARG A 476 6.89 -22.91 -0.86
C ARG A 476 5.42 -22.51 -1.00
N ASP A 477 4.54 -23.14 -0.23
CA ASP A 477 3.12 -22.80 -0.17
C ASP A 477 2.91 -21.52 0.66
N PRO A 478 2.32 -20.43 0.09
CA PRO A 478 1.98 -19.22 0.84
C PRO A 478 1.10 -19.48 2.06
N ALA A 479 0.18 -20.45 1.99
CA ALA A 479 -0.75 -20.75 3.09
C ALA A 479 -0.06 -21.41 4.30
N ALA A 480 1.11 -22.02 4.10
CA ALA A 480 1.90 -22.63 5.17
C ALA A 480 2.76 -21.60 5.94
N ARG A 481 2.88 -20.37 5.45
CA ARG A 481 3.71 -19.30 6.05
C ARG A 481 3.00 -18.64 7.24
N PHE A 482 3.66 -17.64 7.82
CA PHE A 482 3.01 -16.72 8.76
C PHE A 482 1.96 -15.87 8.02
N ARG A 483 0.86 -15.54 8.69
CA ARG A 483 -0.22 -14.71 8.15
C ARG A 483 0.11 -13.22 8.16
N SER A 484 0.97 -12.79 9.08
CA SER A 484 1.41 -11.39 9.22
C SER A 484 2.87 -11.31 9.65
N ALA A 485 3.46 -10.12 9.46
CA ALA A 485 4.80 -9.83 9.96
C ALA A 485 4.87 -9.88 11.50
N ALA A 486 3.81 -9.46 12.19
CA ALA A 486 3.67 -9.61 13.64
C ALA A 486 3.73 -11.08 14.11
N GLU A 487 3.01 -12.00 13.45
CA GLU A 487 3.05 -13.43 13.80
C GLU A 487 4.46 -14.02 13.62
N PHE A 488 5.18 -13.57 12.58
CA PHE A 488 6.57 -13.97 12.38
C PHE A 488 7.49 -13.37 13.45
N ALA A 489 7.26 -12.13 13.88
CA ALA A 489 8.06 -11.48 14.92
C ALA A 489 7.91 -12.21 16.27
N GLU A 490 6.70 -12.62 16.63
CA GLU A 490 6.42 -13.43 17.83
C GLU A 490 7.19 -14.76 17.82
N ALA A 491 7.29 -15.41 16.66
CA ALA A 491 8.07 -16.64 16.51
C ALA A 491 9.58 -16.42 16.72
N LEU A 492 10.08 -15.19 16.50
CA LEU A 492 11.46 -14.81 16.84
C LEU A 492 11.66 -14.44 18.33
N ASP A 493 10.58 -14.30 19.09
CA ASP A 493 10.56 -13.93 20.51
C ASP A 493 10.31 -15.10 21.48
N ALA A 494 9.67 -16.16 20.99
CA ALA A 494 9.29 -17.36 21.74
C ALA A 494 10.30 -17.98 22.75
N PRO A 495 11.64 -17.86 22.61
CA PRO A 495 12.57 -18.56 23.52
C PRO A 495 13.06 -17.72 24.70
N ARG A 496 12.82 -16.40 24.74
CA ARG A 496 13.20 -15.59 25.91
C ARG A 496 12.30 -15.84 27.13
N ALA A 497 11.10 -16.40 26.92
CA ALA A 497 10.19 -16.78 28.00
C ALA A 497 10.56 -18.12 28.67
N THR A 498 11.47 -18.91 28.09
CA THR A 498 11.78 -20.28 28.53
C THR A 498 13.28 -20.55 28.70
N ALA A 499 14.07 -19.54 29.08
CA ALA A 499 15.46 -19.75 29.47
C ALA A 499 15.58 -20.07 30.98
N PRO A 500 15.65 -21.34 31.43
CA PRO A 500 16.37 -21.68 32.64
C PRO A 500 17.87 -21.82 32.31
N ALA A 501 18.70 -21.29 33.20
CA ALA A 501 20.13 -21.52 33.21
C ALA A 501 20.45 -23.03 33.20
N HIS A 502 21.48 -23.43 32.45
CA HIS A 502 22.14 -24.73 32.67
C HIS A 502 22.58 -24.83 34.15
N PRO A 503 22.42 -25.99 34.81
CA PRO A 503 23.21 -27.18 34.45
C PRO A 503 22.52 -28.56 34.61
N GLY A 504 22.96 -29.52 33.77
CA GLY A 504 23.10 -30.93 34.16
C GLY A 504 21.92 -31.89 33.90
N ALA A 505 22.30 -33.10 33.49
CA ALA A 505 21.55 -34.36 33.47
C ALA A 505 20.55 -34.62 32.32
N SER A 506 21.10 -35.36 31.35
CA SER A 506 20.49 -36.37 30.48
C SER A 506 19.13 -36.97 30.87
N ALA A 507 18.20 -36.98 29.91
CA ALA A 507 17.28 -38.11 29.64
C ALA A 507 16.81 -38.05 28.16
N PRO A 508 16.74 -39.18 27.43
CA PRO A 508 16.22 -39.21 26.06
C PRO A 508 14.70 -39.45 26.07
N LEU A 509 13.94 -38.67 25.33
CA LEU A 509 12.56 -39.01 24.97
C LEU A 509 12.49 -39.37 23.49
N SER A 510 12.52 -40.67 23.23
CA SER A 510 12.03 -41.26 22.00
C SER A 510 10.51 -41.31 22.05
N THR A 511 9.82 -40.56 21.18
CA THR A 511 8.39 -40.74 20.92
C THR A 511 8.21 -41.26 19.51
N ARG A 512 8.27 -42.59 19.33
CA ARG A 512 7.53 -43.26 18.26
C ARG A 512 6.15 -43.57 18.82
N ALA A 513 5.11 -43.11 18.13
CA ALA A 513 3.73 -43.37 18.49
C ALA A 513 3.42 -44.86 18.25
N GLU A 514 3.42 -45.66 19.31
CA GLU A 514 2.90 -47.02 19.28
C GLU A 514 1.37 -46.97 19.42
N TRP A 515 0.69 -47.42 18.38
CA TRP A 515 -0.77 -47.51 18.34
C TRP A 515 -1.23 -48.53 19.38
N ARG A 516 -2.22 -48.15 20.19
CA ARG A 516 -2.71 -49.05 21.24
C ARG A 516 -3.57 -50.14 20.60
N PRO A 517 -3.51 -51.39 21.08
CA PRO A 517 -4.21 -52.52 20.45
C PRO A 517 -5.74 -52.36 20.33
N TRP A 518 -6.36 -51.54 21.19
CA TRP A 518 -7.79 -51.23 21.08
C TRP A 518 -8.11 -50.30 19.91
N GLU A 519 -7.20 -49.41 19.50
CA GLU A 519 -7.39 -48.51 18.34
C GLU A 519 -7.44 -49.32 17.04
N ILE A 520 -6.57 -50.34 16.92
CA ILE A 520 -6.57 -51.29 15.79
C ILE A 520 -7.86 -52.12 15.79
N LEU A 521 -8.31 -52.57 16.97
CA LEU A 521 -9.54 -53.35 17.10
C LEU A 521 -10.79 -52.53 16.73
N SER A 522 -10.85 -51.25 17.11
CA SER A 522 -11.94 -50.34 16.74
C SER A 522 -12.00 -50.12 15.22
N ILE A 523 -10.86 -49.93 14.56
CA ILE A 523 -10.80 -49.76 13.10
C ILE A 523 -11.28 -51.03 12.39
N LEU A 524 -10.84 -52.22 12.84
CA LEU A 524 -11.27 -53.49 12.26
C LEU A 524 -12.78 -53.72 12.41
N ALA A 525 -13.37 -53.35 13.56
CA ALA A 525 -14.81 -53.47 13.78
C ALA A 525 -15.62 -52.56 12.84
N VAL A 526 -15.15 -51.33 12.60
CA VAL A 526 -15.80 -50.39 11.66
C VAL A 526 -15.74 -50.92 10.23
N VAL A 527 -14.58 -51.43 9.80
CA VAL A 527 -14.40 -52.00 8.45
C VAL A 527 -15.30 -53.23 8.25
N ALA A 528 -15.38 -54.11 9.25
CA ALA A 528 -16.25 -55.28 9.20
C ALA A 528 -17.73 -54.88 9.12
N GLY A 529 -18.15 -53.87 9.88
CA GLY A 529 -19.52 -53.33 9.82
C GLY A 529 -19.87 -52.76 8.44
N LEU A 530 -18.94 -52.02 7.83
CA LEU A 530 -19.08 -51.46 6.47
C LEU A 530 -19.20 -52.55 5.40
N LEU A 531 -18.41 -53.62 5.51
CA LEU A 531 -18.48 -54.76 4.58
C LEU A 531 -19.83 -55.49 4.69
N ILE A 532 -20.32 -55.71 5.91
CA ILE A 532 -21.63 -56.34 6.15
C ILE A 532 -22.75 -55.47 5.58
N TYR A 533 -22.69 -54.15 5.82
CA TYR A 533 -23.64 -53.20 5.24
C TYR A 533 -23.64 -53.28 3.71
N LEU A 534 -22.46 -53.25 3.09
CA LEU A 534 -22.33 -53.29 1.62
C LEU A 534 -22.93 -54.57 1.03
N VAL A 535 -22.67 -55.73 1.64
CA VAL A 535 -23.20 -57.04 1.22
C VAL A 535 -24.73 -57.10 1.35
N LEU A 536 -25.30 -56.48 2.39
CA LEU A 536 -26.75 -56.43 2.60
C LEU A 536 -27.44 -55.47 1.62
N THR A 537 -26.79 -54.36 1.24
CA THR A 537 -27.33 -53.41 0.27
C THR A 537 -27.22 -53.88 -1.17
N LEU A 538 -26.24 -54.72 -1.50
CA LEU A 538 -26.03 -55.26 -2.87
C LEU A 538 -26.89 -56.50 -3.18
N LYS A 539 -27.59 -57.06 -2.18
CA LYS A 539 -28.51 -58.21 -2.35
C LYS A 539 -29.99 -57.82 -2.39
N ARG A 540 -30.33 -56.54 -2.60
CA ARG A 540 -31.70 -56.06 -2.81
C ARG A 540 -31.92 -55.52 -4.19
#